data_AF-A0A3M0YRJ2-F1
#
_entry.id   AF-A0A3M0YRJ2-F1
#
_cell.length_a   1.000
_cell.length_b   1.000
_cell.length_c   1.000
_cell.angle_alpha   90.00
_cell.angle_beta   90.00
_cell.angle_gamma   90.00
#
_symmetry.space_group_name_H-M   'P 1'
#
loop_
_entity.id
_entity.type
_entity.pdbx_description
1 polymer ?
#
loop_
_entity_poly.entity_id
_entity_poly.type
_entity_poly.pdbx_seq_one_letter_code
_entity_poly.pdbx_strand_id
1 'polypeptide(L)'
;MELQGSEKGLPLKTEKPQPHGRYSWWQRLKAWLRPENVPEFWDKTGSLICEGCRRAYPLAGFQPLTMESCPQCGDLIFVPMKIDDFWLMEPLGSGGMGSVYKAWHPDYEDQYLAVKIAPRFNTAANLRPNLIREIETLRAIGFHPAIANLVFAKEDPEQPYMVTHFIDGERLDLRIRRLGKLSEEEVLLTALTLLSALAFIYQCGFLYRDLKPQNIIVTEEGPCLIDFGICRSIRELDRMPEPSVEGSALYCPPERMRQEKEGPWSEIYSLGMVMYHALAGAPYVTARDIETITALN
;
A
#
# COMPACT_ATOMS: atom_id res chain seq x y z
N MET A 1 61.60 5.93 47.53
CA MET A 1 62.13 4.81 46.71
C MET A 1 61.09 4.51 45.65
N GLU A 2 61.52 4.66 44.39
CA GLU A 2 60.95 4.20 43.10
C GLU A 2 60.19 2.87 43.16
N LEU A 3 59.38 2.39 42.21
CA LEU A 3 58.71 2.80 40.95
C LEU A 3 57.87 1.55 40.54
N GLN A 4 56.96 1.69 39.56
CA GLN A 4 56.32 0.63 38.73
C GLN A 4 55.26 -0.24 39.43
N GLY A 5 54.06 -0.52 38.90
CA GLY A 5 53.55 -0.53 37.53
C GLY A 5 52.79 -1.85 37.33
N SER A 6 51.47 -1.82 37.06
CA SER A 6 50.79 -2.82 36.24
C SER A 6 49.31 -2.47 36.06
N GLU A 7 48.98 -2.11 34.83
CA GLU A 7 47.64 -2.17 34.27
C GLU A 7 47.11 -3.61 34.39
N LYS A 8 45.91 -3.79 34.94
CA LYS A 8 45.14 -5.01 34.76
C LYS A 8 43.89 -4.67 33.96
N GLY A 9 43.99 -4.93 32.65
CA GLY A 9 42.85 -4.93 31.74
C GLY A 9 41.80 -5.95 32.21
N LEU A 10 40.54 -5.52 32.21
CA LEU A 10 39.41 -6.42 32.31
C LEU A 10 39.27 -7.19 30.98
N PRO A 11 39.03 -8.50 31.01
CA PRO A 11 38.92 -9.29 29.78
C PRO A 11 37.62 -8.94 29.06
N LEU A 12 37.74 -8.44 27.82
CA LEU A 12 36.65 -8.45 26.86
C LEU A 12 36.30 -9.91 26.55
N LYS A 13 35.25 -10.42 27.19
CA LYS A 13 34.60 -11.65 26.75
C LYS A 13 34.03 -11.41 25.36
N THR A 14 34.64 -12.04 24.37
CA THR A 14 34.10 -12.18 23.02
C THR A 14 32.95 -13.19 23.06
N GLU A 15 31.78 -12.75 23.49
CA GLU A 15 30.56 -13.51 23.27
C GLU A 15 30.21 -13.43 21.78
N LYS A 16 30.41 -14.54 21.06
CA LYS A 16 29.79 -14.73 19.74
C LYS A 16 28.28 -14.61 19.91
N PRO A 17 27.57 -13.78 19.12
CA PRO A 17 26.12 -13.71 19.22
C PRO A 17 25.52 -15.08 18.85
N GLN A 18 24.80 -15.66 19.80
CA GLN A 18 23.98 -16.85 19.54
C GLN A 18 22.75 -16.46 18.69
N PRO A 19 22.27 -17.35 17.80
CA PRO A 19 21.15 -17.05 16.93
C PRO A 19 19.85 -17.15 17.72
N HIS A 20 19.43 -16.03 18.32
CA HIS A 20 18.19 -15.96 19.07
C HIS A 20 17.01 -15.50 18.20
N GLY A 21 16.01 -16.38 18.11
CA GLY A 21 14.62 -16.03 18.37
C GLY A 21 13.84 -15.38 17.23
N ARG A 22 12.78 -16.07 16.80
CA ARG A 22 11.73 -15.67 15.85
C ARG A 22 11.03 -14.35 16.23
N TYR A 23 11.67 -13.22 16.01
CA TYR A 23 10.98 -11.95 15.84
C TYR A 23 10.93 -11.68 14.34
N SER A 24 9.73 -11.51 13.78
CA SER A 24 9.62 -11.10 12.38
C SER A 24 10.25 -9.71 12.27
N TRP A 25 11.08 -9.52 11.28
CA TRP A 25 11.76 -8.26 10.95
C TRP A 25 10.85 -7.02 11.06
N TRP A 26 9.56 -7.18 10.72
CA TRP A 26 8.49 -6.20 10.86
C TRP A 26 8.30 -5.61 12.26
N GLN A 27 8.44 -6.41 13.32
CA GLN A 27 8.24 -5.95 14.70
C GLN A 27 9.40 -5.08 15.20
N ARG A 28 10.61 -5.32 14.70
CA ARG A 28 11.79 -4.48 15.01
C ARG A 28 11.76 -3.17 14.23
N LEU A 29 11.28 -3.20 12.98
CA LEU A 29 11.05 -2.02 12.16
C LEU A 29 9.98 -1.07 12.76
N LYS A 30 8.85 -1.61 13.26
CA LYS A 30 7.82 -0.82 13.98
C LYS A 30 8.35 -0.16 15.26
N ALA A 31 9.23 -0.84 16.01
CA ALA A 31 9.82 -0.26 17.22
C ALA A 31 10.88 0.82 16.90
N TRP A 32 11.55 0.72 15.75
CA TRP A 32 12.62 1.63 15.37
C TRP A 32 12.10 2.90 14.69
N LEU A 33 11.03 2.80 13.89
CA LEU A 33 10.46 3.91 13.13
C LEU A 33 9.47 4.79 13.91
N ARG A 34 9.30 4.56 15.22
CA ARG A 34 8.29 5.29 16.00
C ARG A 34 8.36 6.81 15.76
N PRO A 35 7.21 7.49 15.73
CA PRO A 35 7.08 8.95 15.68
C PRO A 35 8.18 9.70 16.43
N GLU A 36 8.45 9.27 17.67
CA GLU A 36 9.45 9.87 18.55
C GLU A 36 10.91 9.75 18.06
N ASN A 37 11.23 8.78 17.19
CA ASN A 37 12.58 8.52 16.68
C ASN A 37 12.87 9.17 15.32
N VAL A 38 11.84 9.66 14.60
CA VAL A 38 12.01 10.28 13.27
C VAL A 38 12.64 11.69 13.38
N PRO A 39 12.30 12.53 14.37
CA PRO A 39 12.95 13.83 14.56
C PRO A 39 14.42 13.76 15.00
N GLU A 40 14.79 12.80 15.85
CA GLU A 40 16.18 12.65 16.36
C GLU A 40 17.16 12.12 15.29
N PHE A 41 16.66 11.55 14.20
CA PHE A 41 17.48 10.96 13.14
C PHE A 41 18.01 11.99 12.13
N TRP A 42 17.34 13.12 11.95
CA TRP A 42 17.46 13.92 10.72
C TRP A 42 17.69 15.43 10.98
N ASP A 43 18.75 15.77 11.70
CA ASP A 43 19.16 17.17 11.84
C ASP A 43 19.79 17.72 10.55
N LYS A 44 18.96 18.45 9.79
CA LYS A 44 19.28 19.52 8.82
C LYS A 44 20.33 19.32 7.72
N THR A 45 20.95 18.14 7.57
CA THR A 45 21.78 17.75 6.41
C THR A 45 21.53 16.34 5.89
N GLY A 46 20.77 15.52 6.63
CA GLY A 46 20.27 14.22 6.18
C GLY A 46 21.30 13.09 6.21
N SER A 47 21.34 12.25 7.26
CA SER A 47 22.16 11.02 7.28
C SER A 47 21.37 9.72 7.38
N LEU A 48 21.48 8.82 6.39
CA LEU A 48 20.95 7.46 6.41
C LEU A 48 21.69 6.60 7.44
N ILE A 49 20.98 6.03 8.42
CA ILE A 49 21.55 5.10 9.40
C ILE A 49 21.29 3.66 8.96
N CYS A 50 22.37 2.90 8.78
CA CYS A 50 22.26 1.47 8.53
C CYS A 50 21.76 0.72 9.77
N GLU A 51 20.74 -0.14 9.63
CA GLU A 51 20.21 -0.90 10.76
C GLU A 51 21.20 -1.94 11.32
N GLY A 52 21.98 -2.59 10.45
CA GLY A 52 22.89 -3.65 10.89
C GLY A 52 24.16 -3.14 11.56
N CYS A 53 24.83 -2.13 10.99
CA CYS A 53 26.07 -1.58 11.56
C CYS A 53 25.90 -0.25 12.30
N ARG A 54 24.70 0.34 12.31
CA ARG A 54 24.37 1.62 12.98
C ARG A 54 25.15 2.83 12.47
N ARG A 55 25.89 2.69 11.37
CA ARG A 55 26.68 3.77 10.79
C ARG A 55 25.78 4.73 10.02
N ALA A 56 26.02 6.01 10.20
CA ALA A 56 25.34 7.09 9.51
C ALA A 56 26.10 7.48 8.23
N TYR A 57 25.36 7.73 7.14
CA TYR A 57 25.91 8.15 5.85
C TYR A 57 25.13 9.34 5.30
N PRO A 58 25.77 10.37 4.72
CA PRO A 58 25.05 11.46 4.08
C PRO A 58 24.14 10.96 2.96
N LEU A 59 22.88 11.40 2.92
CA LEU A 59 21.92 11.01 1.89
C LEU A 59 22.36 11.38 0.47
N ALA A 60 23.10 12.48 0.32
CA ALA A 60 23.57 12.98 -0.98
C ALA A 60 24.44 11.97 -1.75
N GLY A 61 24.98 10.95 -1.08
CA GLY A 61 25.76 9.88 -1.70
C GLY A 61 24.93 8.73 -2.29
N PHE A 62 23.61 8.73 -2.12
CA PHE A 62 22.74 7.64 -2.55
C PHE A 62 21.66 8.11 -3.50
N GLN A 63 21.22 7.19 -4.37
CA GLN A 63 20.06 7.43 -5.22
C GLN A 63 18.77 7.34 -4.38
N PRO A 64 17.88 8.35 -4.40
CA PRO A 64 16.64 8.27 -3.63
C PRO A 64 15.69 7.18 -4.16
N LEU A 65 14.86 6.62 -3.27
CA LEU A 65 13.83 5.62 -3.55
C LEU A 65 14.40 4.31 -4.14
N THR A 66 15.65 3.97 -3.84
CA THR A 66 16.29 2.71 -4.21
C THR A 66 16.69 1.89 -2.98
N MET A 67 16.91 0.60 -3.19
CA MET A 67 17.55 -0.27 -2.20
C MET A 67 19.06 -0.26 -2.48
N GLU A 68 19.83 0.25 -1.54
CA GLU A 68 21.28 0.36 -1.65
C GLU A 68 21.96 -0.57 -0.64
N SER A 69 23.13 -1.09 -0.99
CA SER A 69 23.93 -1.89 -0.05
C SER A 69 24.74 -0.97 0.86
N CYS A 70 24.67 -1.19 2.17
CA CYS A 70 25.45 -0.48 3.16
C CYS A 70 26.95 -0.59 2.85
N PRO A 71 27.70 0.52 2.68
CA PRO A 71 29.12 0.48 2.37
C PRO A 71 29.98 -0.25 3.42
N GLN A 72 29.52 -0.33 4.67
CA GLN A 72 30.28 -0.95 5.77
C GLN A 72 29.98 -2.44 5.97
N CYS A 73 28.73 -2.86 5.91
CA CYS A 73 28.32 -4.23 6.27
C CYS A 73 27.58 -4.97 5.16
N GLY A 74 27.23 -4.31 4.06
CA GLY A 74 26.51 -4.90 2.93
C GLY A 74 25.00 -5.07 3.13
N ASP A 75 24.45 -4.74 4.31
CA ASP A 75 22.99 -4.80 4.52
C ASP A 75 22.25 -3.86 3.57
N LEU A 76 21.09 -4.30 3.10
CA LEU A 76 20.24 -3.47 2.25
C LEU A 76 19.58 -2.37 3.08
N ILE A 77 19.64 -1.14 2.55
CA ILE A 77 19.03 0.05 3.15
C ILE A 77 18.15 0.71 2.08
N PHE A 78 16.91 1.02 2.41
CA PHE A 78 16.09 1.86 1.54
C PHE A 78 16.50 3.32 1.71
N VAL A 79 16.72 4.01 0.59
CA VAL A 79 17.12 5.42 0.59
C VAL A 79 15.86 6.29 0.57
N PRO A 80 15.54 7.03 1.64
CA PRO A 80 14.35 7.85 1.70
C PRO A 80 14.45 9.07 0.79
N MET A 81 13.30 9.66 0.50
CA MET A 81 13.20 10.91 -0.26
C MET A 81 12.21 11.85 0.44
N LYS A 82 12.51 13.15 0.47
CA LYS A 82 11.53 14.16 0.87
C LYS A 82 10.80 14.71 -0.36
N ILE A 83 9.48 14.76 -0.31
CA ILE A 83 8.65 15.53 -1.25
C ILE A 83 7.84 16.52 -0.42
N ASP A 84 8.04 17.81 -0.68
CA ASP A 84 7.55 18.89 0.17
C ASP A 84 7.92 18.62 1.65
N ASP A 85 6.96 18.32 2.52
CA ASP A 85 7.17 17.96 3.93
C ASP A 85 6.98 16.47 4.26
N PHE A 86 6.69 15.65 3.25
CA PHE A 86 6.52 14.21 3.40
C PHE A 86 7.84 13.46 3.16
N TRP A 87 8.27 12.68 4.16
CA TRP A 87 9.40 11.77 4.04
C TRP A 87 8.93 10.39 3.61
N LEU A 88 9.34 9.95 2.43
CA LEU A 88 9.03 8.63 1.87
C LEU A 88 10.07 7.64 2.36
N MET A 89 9.65 6.60 3.08
CA MET A 89 10.54 5.75 3.86
C MET A 89 10.54 4.27 3.45
N GLU A 90 9.47 3.78 2.82
CA GLU A 90 9.36 2.38 2.44
C GLU A 90 8.41 2.23 1.24
N PRO A 91 8.74 1.45 0.21
CA PRO A 91 7.82 1.16 -0.88
C PRO A 91 6.74 0.18 -0.41
N LEU A 92 5.47 0.57 -0.55
CA LEU A 92 4.31 -0.26 -0.21
C LEU A 92 3.77 -1.02 -1.44
N GLY A 93 4.02 -0.49 -2.63
CA GLY A 93 3.63 -1.11 -3.87
C GLY A 93 4.05 -0.26 -5.07
N SER A 94 4.30 -0.92 -6.19
CA SER A 94 4.55 -0.27 -7.47
C SER A 94 3.73 -0.97 -8.55
N GLY A 95 3.16 -0.20 -9.47
CA GLY A 95 2.33 -0.75 -10.53
C GLY A 95 2.02 0.27 -11.62
N GLY A 96 1.11 -0.12 -12.52
CA GLY A 96 0.70 0.72 -13.64
C GLY A 96 0.23 2.12 -13.20
N MET A 97 -0.34 2.29 -12.01
CA MET A 97 -0.90 3.56 -11.53
C MET A 97 0.08 4.41 -10.70
N GLY A 98 1.36 4.05 -10.66
CA GLY A 98 2.39 4.75 -9.90
C GLY A 98 2.97 3.94 -8.76
N SER A 99 3.78 4.61 -7.94
CA SER A 99 4.43 4.02 -6.77
C SER A 99 3.82 4.58 -5.49
N VAL A 100 3.58 3.71 -4.52
CA VAL A 100 3.05 4.05 -3.21
C VAL A 100 4.15 3.84 -2.17
N TYR A 101 4.34 4.83 -1.31
CA TYR A 101 5.34 4.78 -0.24
C TYR A 101 4.70 5.02 1.11
N LYS A 102 5.17 4.33 2.14
CA LYS A 102 4.94 4.70 3.53
C LYS A 102 5.69 5.99 3.79
N ALA A 103 5.01 6.93 4.42
CA ALA A 103 5.56 8.25 4.67
C ALA A 103 5.33 8.73 6.09
N TRP A 104 6.15 9.69 6.49
CA TRP A 104 6.01 10.43 7.73
C TRP A 104 5.95 11.93 7.44
N HIS A 105 5.24 12.67 8.28
CA HIS A 105 5.09 14.12 8.17
C HIS A 105 5.07 14.74 9.58
N PRO A 106 5.73 15.89 9.80
CA PRO A 106 5.79 16.54 11.12
C PRO A 106 4.42 16.81 11.75
N ASP A 107 3.43 17.27 10.98
CA ASP A 107 2.09 17.52 11.53
C ASP A 107 1.28 16.25 11.86
N TYR A 108 1.81 15.07 11.55
CA TYR A 108 1.17 13.76 11.76
C TYR A 108 2.09 12.85 12.56
N GLU A 109 2.69 13.37 13.64
CA GLU A 109 3.75 12.67 14.38
C GLU A 109 3.32 11.24 14.72
N ASP A 110 2.15 11.04 15.32
CA ASP A 110 1.68 9.76 15.86
C ASP A 110 1.24 8.71 14.82
N GLN A 111 1.29 9.01 13.52
CA GLN A 111 0.81 8.10 12.49
C GLN A 111 1.61 8.17 11.19
N TYR A 112 1.70 7.04 10.49
CA TYR A 112 2.21 7.05 9.13
C TYR A 112 1.13 7.43 8.13
N LEU A 113 1.61 7.87 6.98
CA LEU A 113 0.81 8.18 5.81
C LEU A 113 1.22 7.25 4.67
N ALA A 114 0.39 7.16 3.63
CA ALA A 114 0.74 6.53 2.37
C ALA A 114 0.72 7.59 1.27
N VAL A 115 1.83 7.73 0.55
CA VAL A 115 2.00 8.71 -0.53
C VAL A 115 2.06 7.98 -1.87
N LYS A 116 1.07 8.19 -2.73
CA LYS A 116 1.05 7.67 -4.11
C LYS A 116 1.55 8.74 -5.07
N ILE A 117 2.53 8.38 -5.89
CA ILE A 117 3.23 9.28 -6.80
C ILE A 117 3.11 8.72 -8.21
N ALA A 118 2.65 9.55 -9.15
CA ALA A 118 2.64 9.19 -10.56
C ALA A 118 4.08 9.12 -11.12
N PRO A 119 4.38 8.23 -12.09
CA PRO A 119 5.73 8.14 -12.67
C PRO A 119 6.18 9.45 -13.33
N ARG A 120 7.45 9.83 -13.11
CA ARG A 120 8.08 11.04 -13.70
C ARG A 120 8.23 10.97 -15.21
N PHE A 121 8.60 9.80 -15.73
CA PHE A 121 8.89 9.61 -17.14
C PHE A 121 7.70 8.95 -17.83
N ASN A 122 7.08 9.75 -18.70
CA ASN A 122 5.95 9.41 -19.53
C ASN A 122 6.28 8.18 -20.40
N THR A 123 5.76 7.01 -20.04
CA THR A 123 5.68 5.85 -20.96
C THR A 123 4.25 5.39 -21.20
N ALA A 124 3.28 5.86 -20.40
CA ALA A 124 1.86 5.63 -20.66
C ALA A 124 1.09 6.95 -20.46
N ALA A 125 0.44 7.43 -21.52
CA ALA A 125 -0.30 8.70 -21.57
C ALA A 125 -1.44 8.84 -20.52
N ASN A 126 -1.72 7.79 -19.74
CA ASN A 126 -2.93 7.67 -18.92
C ASN A 126 -2.70 7.73 -17.40
N LEU A 127 -1.45 7.77 -16.91
CA LEU A 127 -1.20 7.57 -15.47
C LEU A 127 -1.44 8.81 -14.59
N ARG A 128 -1.08 10.00 -15.09
CA ARG A 128 -1.39 11.26 -14.41
C ARG A 128 -2.90 11.51 -14.34
N PRO A 129 -3.67 11.42 -15.44
CA PRO A 129 -5.13 11.54 -15.40
C PRO A 129 -5.82 10.58 -14.42
N ASN A 130 -5.31 9.36 -14.28
CA ASN A 130 -5.87 8.39 -13.34
C ASN A 130 -5.65 8.80 -11.88
N LEU A 131 -4.45 9.30 -11.53
CA LEU A 131 -4.19 9.79 -10.18
C LEU A 131 -5.04 11.02 -9.84
N ILE A 132 -5.20 11.96 -10.79
CA ILE A 132 -6.06 13.13 -10.61
C ILE A 132 -7.52 12.69 -10.39
N ARG A 133 -8.03 11.76 -11.21
CA ARG A 133 -9.37 11.21 -11.04
C ARG A 133 -9.55 10.51 -9.69
N GLU A 134 -8.54 9.77 -9.25
CA GLU A 134 -8.55 9.10 -7.95
C GLU A 134 -8.65 10.11 -6.80
N ILE A 135 -7.87 11.21 -6.87
CA ILE A 135 -7.94 12.33 -5.93
C ILE A 135 -9.36 12.93 -5.90
N GLU A 136 -9.92 13.26 -7.06
CA GLU A 136 -11.26 13.83 -7.18
C GLU A 136 -12.33 12.89 -6.60
N THR A 137 -12.20 11.59 -6.88
CA THR A 137 -13.10 10.54 -6.41
C THR A 137 -13.05 10.42 -4.89
N LEU A 138 -11.86 10.33 -4.31
CA LEU A 138 -11.69 10.23 -2.85
C LEU A 138 -12.18 11.49 -2.13
N ARG A 139 -11.94 12.68 -2.71
CA ARG A 139 -12.51 13.93 -2.15
C ARG A 139 -14.04 13.93 -2.18
N ALA A 140 -14.65 13.42 -3.24
CA ALA A 140 -16.10 13.38 -3.38
C ALA A 140 -16.75 12.33 -2.47
N ILE A 141 -16.10 11.17 -2.28
CA ILE A 141 -16.58 10.09 -1.39
C ILE A 141 -16.47 10.53 0.08
N GLY A 142 -15.38 11.20 0.47
CA GLY A 142 -15.16 11.64 1.84
C GLY A 142 -14.72 10.50 2.77
N PHE A 143 -15.02 10.65 4.07
CA PHE A 143 -14.49 9.76 5.10
C PHE A 143 -15.35 8.51 5.31
N HIS A 144 -14.72 7.33 5.31
CA HIS A 144 -15.31 6.09 5.80
C HIS A 144 -14.22 5.20 6.46
N PRO A 145 -14.49 4.53 7.60
CA PRO A 145 -13.48 3.76 8.32
C PRO A 145 -12.89 2.57 7.52
N ALA A 146 -13.67 2.00 6.60
CA ALA A 146 -13.24 0.89 5.73
C ALA A 146 -12.74 1.35 4.34
N ILE A 147 -12.31 2.62 4.20
CA ILE A 147 -11.76 3.19 2.96
C ILE A 147 -10.44 3.92 3.27
N ALA A 148 -9.47 3.87 2.35
CA ALA A 148 -8.29 4.72 2.38
C ALA A 148 -8.67 6.19 2.25
N ASN A 149 -8.66 6.91 3.37
CA ASN A 149 -9.10 8.30 3.42
C ASN A 149 -7.98 9.26 2.97
N LEU A 150 -8.33 10.18 2.06
CA LEU A 150 -7.43 11.22 1.57
C LEU A 150 -7.14 12.24 2.67
N VAL A 151 -5.86 12.52 2.88
CA VAL A 151 -5.34 13.52 3.83
C VAL A 151 -4.96 14.79 3.09
N PHE A 152 -4.21 14.63 1.99
CA PHE A 152 -3.70 15.74 1.19
C PHE A 152 -3.52 15.30 -0.26
N ALA A 153 -3.58 16.24 -1.19
CA ALA A 153 -3.22 15.97 -2.57
C ALA A 153 -2.63 17.22 -3.23
N LYS A 154 -1.61 17.00 -4.05
CA LYS A 154 -1.00 18.00 -4.92
C LYS A 154 -1.21 17.59 -6.37
N GLU A 155 -1.90 18.43 -7.12
CA GLU A 155 -2.25 18.20 -8.53
C GLU A 155 -1.32 18.98 -9.45
N ASP A 156 -0.02 18.94 -9.12
CA ASP A 156 1.01 19.63 -9.90
C ASP A 156 1.18 18.98 -11.30
N PRO A 157 1.30 19.76 -12.39
CA PRO A 157 1.45 19.22 -13.74
C PRO A 157 2.69 18.35 -13.95
N GLU A 158 3.78 18.63 -13.23
CA GLU A 158 5.06 17.91 -13.35
C GLU A 158 5.09 16.67 -12.45
N GLN A 159 4.58 16.77 -11.23
CA GLN A 159 4.61 15.67 -10.26
C GLN A 159 3.37 15.66 -9.36
N PRO A 160 2.23 15.13 -9.83
CA PRO A 160 1.07 14.96 -8.97
C PRO A 160 1.32 13.83 -7.97
N TYR A 161 0.86 14.04 -6.73
CA TYR A 161 0.87 13.02 -5.68
C TYR A 161 -0.35 13.18 -4.77
N MET A 162 -0.76 12.08 -4.16
CA MET A 162 -1.79 12.09 -3.12
C MET A 162 -1.27 11.41 -1.86
N VAL A 163 -1.84 11.80 -0.74
CA VAL A 163 -1.50 11.33 0.60
C VAL A 163 -2.76 10.82 1.25
N THR A 164 -2.75 9.56 1.68
CA THR A 164 -3.83 8.97 2.49
C THR A 164 -3.30 8.59 3.86
N HIS A 165 -4.20 8.28 4.78
CA HIS A 165 -3.79 7.54 5.97
C HIS A 165 -3.13 6.22 5.57
N PHE A 166 -2.06 5.86 6.28
CA PHE A 166 -1.48 4.53 6.15
C PHE A 166 -2.40 3.50 6.80
N ILE A 167 -2.62 2.38 6.12
CA ILE A 167 -3.42 1.27 6.64
C ILE A 167 -2.46 0.16 7.05
N ASP A 168 -2.31 -0.02 8.36
CA ASP A 168 -1.40 -1.00 8.96
C ASP A 168 -2.08 -2.38 9.03
N GLY A 169 -1.88 -3.19 7.98
CA GLY A 169 -2.48 -4.51 7.90
C GLY A 169 -1.87 -5.41 6.84
N GLU A 170 -2.47 -6.59 6.66
CA GLU A 170 -2.06 -7.59 5.67
C GLU A 170 -3.01 -7.56 4.47
N ARG A 171 -2.47 -7.48 3.24
CA ARG A 171 -3.30 -7.59 2.03
C ARG A 171 -4.00 -8.95 1.98
N LEU A 172 -5.28 -8.96 1.59
CA LEU A 172 -6.12 -10.16 1.64
C LEU A 172 -5.59 -11.30 0.74
N ASP A 173 -5.02 -11.00 -0.42
CA ASP A 173 -4.37 -12.01 -1.28
C ASP A 173 -3.16 -12.68 -0.62
N LEU A 174 -2.35 -11.94 0.13
CA LEU A 174 -1.21 -12.48 0.88
C LEU A 174 -1.69 -13.35 2.03
N ARG A 175 -2.74 -12.88 2.72
CA ARG A 175 -3.36 -13.61 3.81
C ARG A 175 -3.94 -14.95 3.35
N ILE A 176 -4.68 -14.95 2.24
CA ILE A 176 -5.20 -16.17 1.59
C ILE A 176 -4.04 -17.09 1.20
N ARG A 177 -3.00 -16.57 0.54
CA ARG A 177 -1.83 -17.37 0.15
C ARG A 177 -1.12 -18.01 1.34
N ARG A 178 -0.98 -17.27 2.44
CA ARG A 178 -0.30 -17.73 3.66
C ARG A 178 -1.10 -18.79 4.41
N LEU A 179 -2.42 -18.65 4.46
CA LEU A 179 -3.32 -19.54 5.21
C LEU A 179 -3.91 -20.68 4.37
N GLY A 180 -3.78 -20.61 3.05
CA GLY A 180 -4.46 -21.49 2.10
C GLY A 180 -5.91 -21.06 1.89
N LYS A 181 -6.71 -20.95 2.95
CA LYS A 181 -8.09 -20.42 2.93
C LYS A 181 -8.43 -19.77 4.27
N LEU A 182 -9.48 -18.95 4.29
CA LEU A 182 -9.99 -18.31 5.51
C LEU A 182 -11.18 -19.09 6.09
N SER A 183 -11.49 -18.82 7.36
CA SER A 183 -12.68 -19.36 8.02
C SER A 183 -13.95 -18.67 7.50
N GLU A 184 -15.10 -19.34 7.59
CA GLU A 184 -16.38 -18.75 7.20
C GLU A 184 -16.69 -17.47 8.00
N GLU A 185 -16.40 -17.48 9.30
CA GLU A 185 -16.58 -16.32 10.17
C GLU A 185 -15.75 -15.11 9.69
N GLU A 186 -14.47 -15.31 9.40
CA GLU A 186 -13.58 -14.26 8.92
C GLU A 186 -14.03 -13.70 7.56
N VAL A 187 -14.51 -14.57 6.66
CA VAL A 187 -15.05 -14.16 5.36
C VAL A 187 -16.34 -13.37 5.52
N LEU A 188 -17.25 -13.79 6.40
CA LEU A 188 -18.50 -13.07 6.67
C LEU A 188 -18.25 -11.69 7.29
N LEU A 189 -17.37 -11.61 8.30
CA LEU A 189 -16.98 -10.32 8.89
C LEU A 189 -16.33 -9.40 7.87
N THR A 190 -15.46 -9.94 7.02
CA THR A 190 -14.85 -9.18 5.93
C THR A 190 -15.92 -8.64 4.97
N ALA A 191 -16.85 -9.50 4.54
CA ALA A 191 -17.91 -9.13 3.62
C ALA A 191 -18.84 -8.05 4.20
N LEU A 192 -19.22 -8.14 5.47
CA LEU A 192 -20.08 -7.15 6.13
C LEU A 192 -19.45 -5.75 6.13
N THR A 193 -18.17 -5.66 6.49
CA THR A 193 -17.45 -4.38 6.49
C THR A 193 -17.27 -3.82 5.08
N LEU A 194 -16.95 -4.68 4.10
CA LEU A 194 -16.83 -4.27 2.70
C LEU A 194 -18.18 -3.82 2.12
N LEU A 195 -19.30 -4.47 2.47
CA LEU A 195 -20.64 -4.05 2.08
C LEU A 195 -20.96 -2.64 2.60
N SER A 196 -20.56 -2.31 3.83
CA SER A 196 -20.70 -0.95 4.37
C SER A 196 -19.96 0.07 3.51
N ALA A 197 -18.69 -0.22 3.15
CA ALA A 197 -17.89 0.65 2.30
C ALA A 197 -18.50 0.81 0.90
N LEU A 198 -18.89 -0.29 0.25
CA LEU A 198 -19.48 -0.27 -1.09
C LEU A 198 -20.82 0.47 -1.12
N ALA A 199 -21.66 0.28 -0.09
CA ALA A 199 -22.91 1.02 0.04
C ALA A 199 -22.66 2.52 0.19
N PHE A 200 -21.67 2.92 0.99
CA PHE A 200 -21.28 4.31 1.15
C PHE A 200 -20.77 4.94 -0.16
N ILE A 201 -19.87 4.25 -0.88
CA ILE A 201 -19.36 4.68 -2.19
C ILE A 201 -20.52 4.88 -3.18
N TYR A 202 -21.46 3.95 -3.20
CA TYR A 202 -22.65 4.02 -4.05
C TYR A 202 -23.56 5.21 -3.70
N GLN A 203 -23.77 5.48 -2.40
CA GLN A 203 -24.54 6.64 -1.95
C GLN A 203 -23.90 7.98 -2.36
N CYS A 204 -22.58 8.03 -2.42
CA CYS A 204 -21.83 9.18 -2.96
C CYS A 204 -21.89 9.29 -4.49
N GLY A 205 -22.53 8.33 -5.18
CA GLY A 205 -22.77 8.36 -6.62
C GLY A 205 -21.68 7.69 -7.46
N PHE A 206 -20.90 6.77 -6.86
CA PHE A 206 -19.79 6.09 -7.51
C PHE A 206 -19.95 4.56 -7.50
N LEU A 207 -19.25 3.89 -8.41
CA LEU A 207 -18.98 2.45 -8.38
C LEU A 207 -17.47 2.25 -8.23
N TYR A 208 -17.06 1.35 -7.32
CA TYR A 208 -15.66 1.11 -6.98
C TYR A 208 -14.89 0.39 -8.10
N ARG A 209 -15.53 -0.56 -8.78
CA ARG A 209 -15.10 -1.27 -9.99
C ARG A 209 -13.82 -2.13 -9.93
N ASP A 210 -12.96 -2.05 -8.91
CA ASP A 210 -11.76 -2.92 -8.79
C ASP A 210 -11.74 -3.83 -7.56
N LEU A 211 -12.90 -4.33 -7.13
CA LEU A 211 -12.95 -5.17 -5.95
C LEU A 211 -12.24 -6.51 -6.17
N LYS A 212 -11.10 -6.67 -5.48
CA LYS A 212 -10.22 -7.83 -5.53
C LYS A 212 -9.40 -7.95 -4.24
N PRO A 213 -8.87 -9.14 -3.90
CA PRO A 213 -8.10 -9.32 -2.68
C PRO A 213 -6.84 -8.44 -2.58
N GLN A 214 -6.28 -8.03 -3.71
CA GLN A 214 -5.12 -7.15 -3.75
C GLN A 214 -5.40 -5.71 -3.26
N ASN A 215 -6.65 -5.27 -3.34
CA ASN A 215 -7.09 -3.92 -2.95
C ASN A 215 -7.81 -3.91 -1.60
N ILE A 216 -7.69 -4.99 -0.82
CA ILE A 216 -8.26 -5.10 0.52
C ILE A 216 -7.10 -5.32 1.49
N ILE A 217 -6.91 -4.40 2.43
CA ILE A 217 -5.97 -4.56 3.54
C ILE A 217 -6.77 -4.93 4.79
N VAL A 218 -6.42 -6.04 5.44
CA VAL A 218 -7.05 -6.51 6.68
C VAL A 218 -6.22 -6.01 7.86
N THR A 219 -6.81 -5.14 8.68
CA THR A 219 -6.22 -4.63 9.93
C THR A 219 -6.85 -5.31 11.14
N GLU A 220 -6.46 -4.90 12.35
CA GLU A 220 -7.11 -5.36 13.59
C GLU A 220 -8.54 -4.80 13.73
N GLU A 221 -8.82 -3.64 13.15
CA GLU A 221 -10.11 -2.96 13.16
C GLU A 221 -11.06 -3.44 12.04
N GLY A 222 -10.52 -4.11 11.02
CA GLY A 222 -11.30 -4.69 9.92
C GLY A 222 -10.67 -4.50 8.54
N PRO A 223 -11.34 -4.95 7.46
CA PRO A 223 -10.85 -4.72 6.11
C PRO A 223 -11.05 -3.26 5.69
N CYS A 224 -10.09 -2.76 4.91
CA CYS A 224 -10.12 -1.43 4.32
C CYS A 224 -9.84 -1.50 2.82
N LEU A 225 -10.65 -0.80 2.03
CA LEU A 225 -10.48 -0.67 0.59
C LEU A 225 -9.40 0.38 0.26
N ILE A 226 -8.49 0.01 -0.63
CA ILE A 226 -7.45 0.88 -1.18
C ILE A 226 -7.62 1.00 -2.69
N ASP A 227 -6.86 1.90 -3.33
CA ASP A 227 -6.76 2.05 -4.79
C ASP A 227 -8.11 2.32 -5.50
N PHE A 228 -8.41 3.60 -5.72
CA PHE A 228 -9.64 4.08 -6.33
C PHE A 228 -9.43 4.48 -7.80
N GLY A 229 -8.31 4.08 -8.40
CA GLY A 229 -7.87 4.55 -9.73
C GLY A 229 -8.82 4.23 -10.89
N ILE A 230 -9.69 3.22 -10.77
CA ILE A 230 -10.74 2.90 -11.76
C ILE A 230 -12.16 3.08 -11.24
N CYS A 231 -12.31 3.63 -10.03
CA CYS A 231 -13.61 4.03 -9.50
C CYS A 231 -14.22 5.09 -10.43
N ARG A 232 -15.52 5.01 -10.69
CA ARG A 232 -16.21 5.88 -11.65
C ARG A 232 -17.51 6.42 -11.09
N SER A 233 -17.85 7.64 -11.48
CA SER A 233 -19.18 8.17 -11.17
C SER A 233 -20.24 7.45 -12.01
N ILE A 234 -21.39 7.17 -11.41
CA ILE A 234 -22.51 6.52 -12.10
C ILE A 234 -22.98 7.38 -13.29
N ARG A 235 -22.96 8.71 -13.12
CA ARG A 235 -23.33 9.67 -14.17
C ARG A 235 -22.39 9.66 -15.36
N GLU A 236 -21.10 9.42 -15.14
CA GLU A 236 -20.11 9.28 -16.20
C GLU A 236 -20.35 7.99 -16.98
N LEU A 237 -20.54 6.87 -16.29
CA LEU A 237 -20.83 5.57 -16.90
C LEU A 237 -22.12 5.61 -17.74
N ASP A 238 -23.20 6.21 -17.22
CA ASP A 238 -24.47 6.35 -17.95
C ASP A 238 -24.37 7.17 -19.24
N ARG A 239 -23.33 8.02 -19.39
CA ARG A 239 -23.08 8.83 -20.59
C ARG A 239 -22.12 8.18 -21.57
N MET A 240 -21.46 7.09 -21.18
CA MET A 240 -20.52 6.37 -22.03
C MET A 240 -21.29 5.33 -22.86
N PRO A 241 -21.36 5.48 -24.20
CA PRO A 241 -22.06 4.50 -25.05
C PRO A 241 -21.36 3.14 -25.05
N GLU A 242 -20.03 3.12 -24.91
CA GLU A 242 -19.21 1.92 -24.80
C GLU A 242 -18.23 2.11 -23.63
N PRO A 243 -18.62 1.80 -22.38
CA PRO A 243 -17.74 1.94 -21.23
C PRO A 243 -16.52 1.03 -21.36
N SER A 244 -15.38 1.50 -20.85
CA SER A 244 -14.13 0.72 -20.83
C SER A 244 -14.25 -0.51 -19.94
N VAL A 245 -13.78 -1.65 -20.44
CA VAL A 245 -13.61 -2.87 -19.65
C VAL A 245 -12.34 -2.75 -18.81
N GLU A 246 -12.47 -2.09 -17.67
CA GLU A 246 -11.41 -1.91 -16.67
C GLU A 246 -11.61 -2.84 -15.46
N GLY A 247 -10.53 -3.11 -14.73
CA GLY A 247 -10.55 -3.93 -13.53
C GLY A 247 -9.97 -5.32 -13.73
N SER A 248 -9.97 -6.09 -12.64
CA SER A 248 -9.31 -7.39 -12.62
C SER A 248 -10.24 -8.49 -13.12
N ALA A 249 -9.91 -9.08 -14.27
CA ALA A 249 -10.79 -9.99 -15.01
C ALA A 249 -11.36 -11.16 -14.19
N LEU A 250 -10.62 -11.67 -13.19
CA LEU A 250 -11.06 -12.78 -12.33
C LEU A 250 -12.23 -12.42 -11.40
N TYR A 251 -12.47 -11.13 -11.17
CA TYR A 251 -13.51 -10.60 -10.29
C TYR A 251 -14.50 -9.71 -11.05
N CYS A 252 -14.27 -9.51 -12.35
CA CYS A 252 -15.03 -8.59 -13.17
C CYS A 252 -16.44 -9.15 -13.43
N PRO A 253 -17.51 -8.35 -13.21
CA PRO A 253 -18.87 -8.79 -13.44
C PRO A 253 -19.18 -8.95 -14.94
N PRO A 254 -20.03 -9.91 -15.32
CA PRO A 254 -20.29 -10.24 -16.73
C PRO A 254 -20.86 -9.06 -17.52
N GLU A 255 -21.74 -8.25 -16.93
CA GLU A 255 -22.27 -7.04 -17.57
C GLU A 255 -21.17 -6.03 -17.90
N ARG A 256 -20.12 -5.89 -17.07
CA ARG A 256 -18.98 -5.03 -17.39
C ARG A 256 -18.16 -5.60 -18.55
N MET A 257 -17.95 -6.92 -18.59
CA MET A 257 -17.26 -7.58 -19.70
C MET A 257 -18.01 -7.42 -21.02
N ARG A 258 -19.34 -7.35 -20.98
CA ARG A 258 -20.21 -7.11 -22.14
C ARG A 258 -20.45 -5.63 -22.44
N GLN A 259 -19.83 -4.72 -21.69
CA GLN A 259 -20.04 -3.27 -21.79
C GLN A 259 -21.51 -2.86 -21.63
N GLU A 260 -22.27 -3.64 -20.86
CA GLU A 260 -23.64 -3.37 -20.46
C GLU A 260 -23.69 -2.44 -19.25
N LYS A 261 -24.90 -2.03 -18.85
CA LYS A 261 -25.09 -1.13 -17.71
C LYS A 261 -24.64 -1.77 -16.40
N GLU A 262 -23.68 -1.12 -15.75
CA GLU A 262 -23.23 -1.47 -14.40
C GLU A 262 -24.12 -0.84 -13.31
N GLY A 263 -24.07 -1.40 -12.11
CA GLY A 263 -24.78 -0.88 -10.94
C GLY A 263 -24.31 -1.49 -9.63
N PRO A 264 -25.04 -1.32 -8.52
CA PRO A 264 -24.64 -1.89 -7.24
C PRO A 264 -24.56 -3.43 -7.29
N TRP A 265 -25.35 -4.09 -8.15
CA TRP A 265 -25.26 -5.54 -8.37
C TRP A 265 -23.90 -5.99 -8.92
N SER A 266 -23.21 -5.14 -9.68
CA SER A 266 -21.87 -5.38 -10.22
C SER A 266 -20.82 -5.47 -9.11
N GLU A 267 -20.96 -4.64 -8.06
CA GLU A 267 -20.10 -4.69 -6.87
C GLU A 267 -20.40 -5.93 -6.01
N ILE A 268 -21.68 -6.32 -5.90
CA ILE A 268 -22.09 -7.55 -5.20
C ILE A 268 -21.50 -8.80 -5.87
N TYR A 269 -21.52 -8.87 -7.21
CA TYR A 269 -20.86 -9.96 -7.94
C TYR A 269 -19.37 -10.04 -7.60
N SER A 270 -18.68 -8.90 -7.69
CA SER A 270 -17.24 -8.82 -7.43
C SER A 270 -16.91 -9.24 -5.99
N LEU A 271 -17.75 -8.85 -5.02
CA LEU A 271 -17.62 -9.27 -3.62
C LEU A 271 -17.80 -10.78 -3.48
N GLY A 272 -18.78 -11.38 -4.17
CA GLY A 272 -18.97 -12.82 -4.21
C GLY A 272 -17.74 -13.57 -4.70
N MET A 273 -17.06 -13.05 -5.73
CA MET A 273 -15.81 -13.62 -6.24
C MET A 273 -14.65 -13.51 -5.24
N VAL A 274 -14.56 -12.39 -4.50
CA VAL A 274 -13.59 -12.22 -3.40
C VAL A 274 -13.86 -13.21 -2.27
N MET A 275 -15.12 -13.35 -1.85
CA MET A 275 -15.52 -14.29 -0.80
C MET A 275 -15.23 -15.73 -1.20
N TYR A 276 -15.55 -16.12 -2.44
CA TYR A 276 -15.21 -17.44 -2.96
C TYR A 276 -13.70 -17.68 -2.88
N HIS A 277 -12.89 -16.73 -3.35
CA HIS A 277 -11.43 -16.88 -3.31
C HIS A 277 -10.93 -17.05 -1.87
N ALA A 278 -11.46 -16.28 -0.93
CA ALA A 278 -11.09 -16.40 0.48
C ALA A 278 -11.46 -17.77 1.08
N LEU A 279 -12.64 -18.33 0.75
CA LEU A 279 -13.11 -19.62 1.25
C LEU A 279 -12.43 -20.82 0.59
N ALA A 280 -12.21 -20.74 -0.72
CA ALA A 280 -11.67 -21.84 -1.53
C ALA A 280 -10.14 -21.84 -1.57
N GLY A 281 -9.51 -20.69 -1.32
CA GLY A 281 -8.06 -20.52 -1.45
C GLY A 281 -7.55 -20.27 -2.87
N ALA A 282 -8.46 -20.22 -3.84
CA ALA A 282 -8.18 -19.97 -5.26
C ALA A 282 -9.36 -19.23 -5.91
N PRO A 283 -9.14 -18.45 -6.98
CA PRO A 283 -10.21 -17.74 -7.67
C PRO A 283 -11.23 -18.71 -8.29
N TYR A 284 -12.50 -18.28 -8.42
CA TYR A 284 -13.58 -19.09 -9.00
C TYR A 284 -13.37 -19.38 -10.48
N VAL A 285 -13.04 -18.33 -11.24
CA VAL A 285 -12.69 -18.42 -12.65
C VAL A 285 -11.16 -18.40 -12.81
N THR A 286 -10.66 -19.09 -13.81
CA THR A 286 -9.27 -19.05 -14.23
C THR A 286 -9.09 -18.11 -15.43
N ALA A 287 -7.84 -17.79 -15.77
CA ALA A 287 -7.54 -17.01 -16.98
C ALA A 287 -8.10 -17.66 -18.26
N ARG A 288 -8.12 -19.00 -18.34
CA ARG A 288 -8.67 -19.74 -19.49
C ARG A 288 -10.19 -19.62 -19.58
N ASP A 289 -10.86 -19.56 -18.44
CA ASP A 289 -12.32 -19.38 -18.40
C ASP A 289 -12.69 -17.98 -18.89
N ILE A 290 -11.89 -16.96 -18.56
CA ILE A 290 -12.09 -15.59 -19.04
C ILE A 290 -11.98 -15.52 -20.56
N GLU A 291 -10.93 -16.11 -21.16
CA GLU A 291 -10.75 -16.14 -22.63
C GLU A 291 -11.98 -16.75 -23.31
N THR A 292 -12.52 -17.83 -22.74
CA THR A 292 -13.72 -18.51 -23.23
C THR A 292 -14.97 -17.62 -23.11
N ILE A 293 -15.16 -16.94 -21.97
CA ILE A 293 -16.30 -16.05 -21.73
C ILE A 293 -16.26 -14.83 -22.68
N THR A 294 -15.08 -14.29 -22.95
CA THR A 294 -14.91 -13.15 -23.87
C THR A 294 -15.09 -13.52 -25.34
N ALA A 295 -14.82 -14.78 -25.72
CA ALA A 295 -14.95 -15.26 -27.10
C ALA A 295 -16.37 -15.68 -27.50
N LEU A 296 -17.32 -15.68 -26.56
CA LEU A 296 -18.74 -16.01 -26.80
C LEU A 296 -19.60 -14.78 -27.15
N ASN A 297 -18.98 -13.60 -27.24
CA ASN A 297 -19.59 -12.35 -27.73
C ASN A 297 -19.04 -12.00 -29.11
#